data_AF-A0A2H6N8L0-F1
#
_entry.id   AF-A0A2H6N8L0-F1
#
_cell.length_a   1.000
_cell.length_b   1.000
_cell.length_c   1.000
_cell.angle_alpha   90.00
_cell.angle_beta   90.00
_cell.angle_gamma   90.00
#
_symmetry.space_group_name_H-M   'P 1'
#
loop_
_entity.id
_entity.type
_entity.pdbx_description
1 polymer ?
#
loop_
_entity_poly.entity_id
_entity_poly.type
_entity_poly.pdbx_seq_one_letter_code
_entity_poly.pdbx_strand_id
1 'polypeptide(L)'
;AGLWEVLQLKDQYSLSEHLTVAKYTTEFQERLHAINFHFEDIVLLNAEGRRDLETFRKSQVDLVNYADFTAELRNPVVKTNVEGLAIDLERLSNVQSDRTLAGRLVEEAQIL
;
A
#
# COMPACT_ATOMS: atom_id res chain seq x y z
N ALA A 1 27.19 13.81 -58.95
CA ALA A 1 26.40 15.05 -59.02
C ALA A 1 24.97 14.67 -59.39
N GLY A 2 24.03 14.86 -58.46
CA GLY A 2 22.60 14.64 -58.75
C GLY A 2 22.04 15.80 -59.56
N LEU A 3 20.94 15.58 -60.29
CA LEU A 3 20.21 16.61 -61.05
C LEU A 3 19.98 17.92 -60.27
N TRP A 4 19.92 17.84 -58.95
CA TRP A 4 19.79 18.98 -58.02
C TRP A 4 20.93 20.01 -58.10
N GLU A 5 22.18 19.57 -58.26
CA GLU A 5 23.35 20.46 -58.37
C GLU A 5 23.49 21.04 -59.78
N VAL A 6 23.18 20.24 -60.81
CA VAL A 6 23.32 20.62 -62.22
C VAL A 6 22.35 21.74 -62.59
N LEU A 7 21.14 21.73 -62.03
CA LEU A 7 20.12 22.73 -62.31
C LEU A 7 20.18 23.97 -61.41
N GLN A 8 21.20 24.08 -60.53
CA GLN A 8 21.33 25.18 -59.55
C GLN A 8 20.03 25.45 -58.74
N LEU A 9 19.23 24.40 -58.50
CA LEU A 9 17.93 24.53 -57.85
C LEU A 9 18.02 25.01 -56.39
N LYS A 10 19.21 24.92 -55.79
CA LYS A 10 19.48 25.44 -54.44
C LYS A 10 19.28 26.96 -54.34
N ASP A 11 19.50 27.71 -55.44
CA ASP A 11 19.40 29.18 -55.44
C ASP A 11 18.00 29.68 -55.82
N GLN A 12 17.17 28.81 -56.42
CA GLN A 12 15.80 29.14 -56.85
C GLN A 12 14.71 28.43 -56.05
N TYR A 13 15.04 27.36 -55.33
CA TYR A 13 14.08 26.50 -54.64
C TYR A 13 14.53 26.17 -53.23
N SER A 14 13.90 26.81 -52.25
CA SER A 14 14.15 26.55 -50.83
C SER A 14 13.41 25.28 -50.39
N LEU A 15 14.08 24.13 -50.46
CA LEU A 15 13.52 22.87 -49.98
C LEU A 15 13.09 22.96 -48.50
N SER A 16 13.77 23.78 -47.71
CA SER A 16 13.44 24.11 -46.32
C SER A 16 12.07 24.76 -46.15
N GLU A 17 11.66 25.64 -47.05
CA GLU A 17 10.31 26.25 -47.01
C GLU A 17 9.22 25.20 -47.24
N HIS A 18 9.48 24.24 -48.12
CA HIS A 18 8.54 23.18 -48.48
C HIS A 18 8.52 21.99 -47.53
N LEU A 19 9.56 21.78 -46.73
CA LEU A 19 9.67 20.72 -45.71
C LEU A 19 9.39 21.23 -44.30
N THR A 20 8.78 22.41 -44.16
CA THR A 20 8.43 22.94 -42.84
C THR A 20 7.40 22.01 -42.19
N VAL A 21 7.83 21.32 -41.12
CA VAL A 21 6.98 20.39 -40.33
C VAL A 21 5.65 21.05 -39.94
N ALA A 22 5.68 22.36 -39.64
CA ALA A 22 4.48 23.15 -39.35
C ALA A 22 3.39 22.99 -40.42
N LYS A 23 3.71 23.02 -41.71
CA LYS A 23 2.73 22.89 -42.80
C LYS A 23 1.96 21.56 -42.75
N TYR A 24 2.58 20.51 -42.22
CA TYR A 24 1.99 19.18 -42.12
C TYR A 24 1.42 18.88 -40.74
N THR A 25 1.68 19.72 -39.73
CA THR A 25 1.20 19.54 -38.36
C THR A 25 0.15 20.57 -37.93
N THR A 26 -0.10 21.63 -38.70
CA THR A 26 -1.09 22.67 -38.37
C THR A 26 -2.47 22.07 -38.11
N GLU A 27 -2.96 21.19 -38.99
CA GLU A 27 -4.27 20.55 -38.83
C GLU A 27 -4.33 19.66 -37.58
N PHE A 28 -3.24 18.96 -37.27
CA PHE A 28 -3.15 18.16 -36.04
C PHE A 28 -3.18 19.04 -34.78
N GLN A 29 -2.49 20.19 -34.81
CA GLN A 29 -2.50 21.17 -33.71
C GLN A 29 -3.88 21.81 -33.54
N GLU A 30 -4.55 22.16 -34.64
CA GLU A 30 -5.93 22.68 -34.61
C GLU A 30 -6.90 21.65 -34.03
N ARG A 31 -6.77 20.37 -34.44
CA ARG A 31 -7.58 19.28 -33.88
C ARG A 31 -7.31 19.08 -32.40
N LEU A 32 -6.06 19.16 -31.93
CA LEU A 32 -5.75 19.09 -30.50
C LEU A 32 -6.36 20.27 -29.72
N HIS A 33 -6.28 21.49 -30.25
CA HIS A 33 -6.91 22.66 -29.63
C HIS A 33 -8.44 22.58 -29.61
N ALA A 34 -9.04 21.92 -30.59
CA ALA A 34 -10.48 21.68 -30.66
C ALA A 34 -10.96 20.58 -29.71
N ILE A 35 -10.07 19.83 -29.05
CA ILE A 35 -10.46 18.86 -28.03
C ILE A 35 -10.82 19.61 -26.75
N ASN A 36 -12.11 19.94 -26.62
CA ASN A 36 -12.67 20.45 -25.39
C ASN A 36 -13.19 19.28 -24.54
N PHE A 37 -12.39 18.87 -23.55
CA PHE A 37 -12.82 17.88 -22.57
C PHE A 37 -13.83 18.51 -21.62
N HIS A 38 -15.10 18.12 -21.74
CA HIS A 38 -16.13 18.52 -20.77
C HIS A 38 -16.01 17.60 -19.56
N PHE A 39 -15.39 18.11 -18.50
CA PHE A 39 -15.21 17.39 -17.23
C PHE A 39 -16.48 17.35 -16.37
N GLU A 40 -17.60 17.85 -16.89
CA GLU A 40 -18.87 18.03 -16.19
C GLU A 40 -19.48 16.69 -15.74
N ASP A 41 -19.18 15.60 -16.46
CA ASP A 41 -19.65 14.24 -16.14
C ASP A 41 -18.66 13.42 -15.30
N ILE A 42 -17.52 13.99 -14.90
CA ILE A 42 -16.58 13.26 -14.02
C ILE A 42 -17.09 13.32 -12.58
N VAL A 43 -17.83 12.28 -12.21
CA VAL A 43 -18.20 12.03 -10.82
C VAL A 43 -16.98 11.48 -10.07
N LEU A 44 -16.15 12.38 -9.55
CA LEU A 44 -14.96 12.03 -8.76
C LEU A 44 -15.29 11.31 -7.45
N LEU A 45 -16.46 11.62 -6.87
CA LEU A 45 -16.94 10.99 -5.64
C LEU A 45 -18.47 10.93 -5.67
N ASN A 46 -19.02 9.72 -5.79
CA ASN A 46 -20.46 9.49 -5.76
C ASN A 46 -21.02 9.68 -4.33
N ALA A 47 -22.35 9.79 -4.20
CA ALA A 47 -23.00 10.03 -2.92
C ALA A 47 -22.74 8.92 -1.89
N GLU A 48 -22.62 7.68 -2.35
CA GLU A 48 -22.30 6.51 -1.54
C GLU A 48 -20.86 6.58 -1.01
N GLY A 49 -19.87 6.81 -1.87
CA GLY A 49 -18.47 6.97 -1.47
C GLY A 49 -18.26 8.15 -0.54
N ARG A 50 -19.02 9.24 -0.69
CA ARG A 50 -19.02 10.35 0.28
C ARG A 50 -19.53 9.90 1.65
N ARG A 51 -20.61 9.12 1.69
CA ARG A 51 -21.19 8.59 2.93
C ARG A 51 -20.24 7.61 3.62
N ASP A 52 -19.55 6.79 2.85
CA ASP A 52 -18.57 5.84 3.37
C ASP A 52 -17.36 6.56 3.95
N LEU A 53 -16.83 7.57 3.27
CA LEU A 53 -15.74 8.41 3.79
C LEU A 53 -16.15 9.19 5.05
N GLU A 54 -17.38 9.70 5.10
CA GLU A 54 -17.94 10.33 6.30
C GLU A 54 -18.07 9.34 7.46
N THR A 55 -18.46 8.09 7.17
CA THR A 55 -18.57 7.02 8.18
C THR A 55 -17.19 6.59 8.67
N PHE A 56 -16.22 6.47 7.77
CA PHE A 56 -14.82 6.18 8.10
C PHE A 56 -14.19 7.30 8.93
N ARG A 57 -14.42 8.57 8.59
CA ARG A 57 -13.96 9.71 9.41
C ARG A 57 -14.60 9.68 10.81
N LYS A 58 -15.88 9.31 10.90
CA LYS A 58 -16.59 9.21 12.19
C LYS A 58 -16.15 8.02 13.04
N SER A 59 -15.66 6.95 12.42
CA SER A 59 -15.17 5.79 13.17
C SER A 59 -13.85 6.08 13.89
N GLN A 60 -13.15 7.17 13.53
CA GLN A 60 -11.88 7.58 14.15
C GLN A 60 -10.81 6.49 14.11
N VAL A 61 -10.98 5.50 13.23
CA VAL A 61 -10.04 4.39 13.05
C VAL A 61 -8.69 4.89 12.56
N ASP A 62 -8.69 5.99 11.81
CA ASP A 62 -7.50 6.73 11.39
C ASP A 62 -6.73 7.38 12.56
N LEU A 63 -7.38 7.62 13.70
CA LEU A 63 -6.78 8.18 14.91
C LEU A 63 -6.26 7.10 15.88
N VAL A 64 -6.48 5.82 15.58
CA VAL A 64 -5.99 4.73 16.43
C VAL A 64 -4.47 4.64 16.28
N ASN A 65 -3.75 4.83 17.39
CA ASN A 65 -2.33 4.56 17.45
C ASN A 65 -2.10 3.05 17.51
N TYR A 66 -2.06 2.41 16.33
CA TYR A 66 -1.82 0.98 16.21
C TYR A 66 -0.46 0.55 16.78
N ALA A 67 0.55 1.42 16.81
CA ALA A 67 1.86 1.09 17.37
C ALA A 67 1.75 0.87 18.89
N ASP A 68 1.07 1.78 19.59
CA ASP A 68 0.84 1.67 21.04
C ASP A 68 -0.09 0.49 21.36
N PHE A 69 -1.16 0.31 20.59
CA PHE A 69 -2.07 -0.83 20.75
C PHE A 69 -1.35 -2.19 20.56
N THR A 70 -0.46 -2.27 19.58
CA THR A 70 0.34 -3.50 19.35
C THR A 70 1.39 -3.70 20.45
N ALA A 71 1.95 -2.62 21.01
CA ALA A 71 2.85 -2.70 22.16
C ALA A 71 2.13 -3.19 23.42
N GLU A 72 0.89 -2.73 23.65
CA GLU A 72 0.06 -3.19 24.77
C GLU A 72 -0.37 -4.65 24.59
N LEU A 73 -0.70 -5.08 23.36
CA LEU A 73 -0.98 -6.50 23.05
C LEU A 73 0.23 -7.41 23.29
N ARG A 74 1.46 -6.88 23.18
CA ARG A 74 2.68 -7.61 23.53
C ARG A 74 2.94 -7.68 25.03
N ASN A 75 2.22 -6.90 25.83
CA ASN A 75 2.30 -6.96 27.27
C ASN A 75 1.29 -8.02 27.76
N PRO A 76 1.73 -9.22 28.13
CA PRO A 76 0.79 -10.26 28.54
C PRO A 76 0.08 -9.82 29.83
N VAL A 77 -1.25 -9.77 29.78
CA VAL A 77 -2.13 -9.39 30.91
C VAL A 77 -1.89 -10.25 32.15
N VAL A 78 -1.32 -11.43 31.96
CA VAL A 78 -0.82 -12.32 32.99
C VAL A 78 0.65 -12.63 32.73
N LYS A 79 1.52 -12.46 33.74
CA LYS A 79 2.88 -13.03 33.74
C LYS A 79 2.81 -14.55 33.89
N THR A 80 2.18 -15.24 32.95
CA THR A 80 2.22 -16.70 32.91
C THR A 80 3.55 -17.09 32.27
N ASN A 81 4.61 -17.05 33.08
CA ASN A 81 5.80 -17.85 32.80
C ASN A 81 5.40 -19.31 33.00
N VAL A 82 4.68 -19.86 32.02
CA VAL A 82 4.14 -21.24 32.06
C VAL A 82 5.29 -22.23 32.25
N GLU A 83 6.44 -21.97 31.62
CA GLU A 83 7.66 -22.73 31.80
C GLU A 83 8.18 -22.67 33.25
N GLY A 84 8.21 -21.48 33.85
CA GLY A 84 8.57 -21.31 35.26
C GLY A 84 7.63 -22.03 36.23
N LEU A 85 6.32 -22.02 35.93
CA LEU A 85 5.32 -22.74 36.72
C LEU A 85 5.49 -24.26 36.60
N ALA A 86 5.77 -24.78 35.41
CA ALA A 86 6.05 -26.21 35.20
C ALA A 86 7.30 -26.66 35.97
N ILE A 87 8.37 -25.86 35.95
CA ILE A 87 9.60 -26.12 36.71
C ILE A 87 9.33 -26.12 38.22
N ASP A 88 8.52 -25.17 38.72
CA ASP A 88 8.18 -25.10 40.14
C ASP A 88 7.30 -26.28 40.58
N LEU A 89 6.34 -26.72 39.75
CA LEU A 89 5.50 -27.89 40.00
C LEU A 89 6.31 -29.20 40.04
N GLU A 90 7.28 -29.38 39.14
CA GLU A 90 8.19 -30.53 39.15
C GLU A 90 9.10 -30.52 40.39
N ARG A 91 9.61 -29.34 40.78
CA ARG A 91 10.38 -29.19 42.03
C ARG A 91 9.54 -29.53 43.26
N LEU A 92 8.28 -29.08 43.31
CA LEU A 92 7.32 -29.37 44.38
C LEU A 92 6.98 -30.86 44.45
N SER A 93 6.87 -31.55 43.32
CA SER A 93 6.68 -33.01 43.28
C SER A 93 7.85 -33.76 43.94
N ASN A 94 9.08 -33.33 43.68
CA ASN A 94 10.29 -33.99 44.21
C ASN A 94 10.44 -33.89 45.73
N VAL A 95 9.83 -32.90 46.38
CA VAL A 95 9.84 -32.71 47.84
C VAL A 95 8.56 -33.20 48.52
N GLN A 96 7.56 -33.62 47.75
CA GLN A 96 6.27 -34.06 48.27
C GLN A 96 6.36 -35.50 48.78
N SER A 97 5.90 -35.71 50.03
CA SER A 97 5.92 -37.03 50.69
C SER A 97 4.74 -37.90 50.26
N ASP A 98 3.62 -37.29 49.87
CA ASP A 98 2.46 -37.99 49.30
C ASP A 98 2.70 -38.32 47.82
N ARG A 99 2.85 -39.61 47.52
CA ARG A 99 3.13 -40.12 46.17
C ARG A 99 2.00 -39.87 45.17
N THR A 100 0.75 -39.79 45.64
CA THR A 100 -0.41 -39.52 44.76
C THR A 100 -0.44 -38.06 44.35
N LEU A 101 -0.16 -37.16 45.30
CA LEU A 101 -0.07 -35.73 45.04
C LEU A 101 1.18 -35.38 44.20
N ALA A 102 2.31 -36.04 44.48
CA ALA A 102 3.53 -35.90 43.68
C ALA A 102 3.30 -36.29 42.20
N GLY A 103 2.59 -37.39 41.95
CA GLY A 103 2.23 -37.82 40.59
C GLY A 103 1.36 -36.79 39.86
N ARG A 104 0.35 -36.22 40.54
CA ARG A 104 -0.52 -35.19 39.96
C ARG A 104 0.21 -33.88 39.64
N LEU A 105 1.18 -33.49 40.47
CA LEU A 105 1.99 -32.30 40.22
C LEU A 105 2.88 -32.44 38.97
N VAL A 106 3.41 -33.64 38.71
CA VAL A 106 4.18 -33.92 37.48
C VAL A 106 3.26 -33.94 36.26
N GLU A 107 2.08 -34.53 36.39
CA GLU A 107 1.08 -34.58 35.31
C GLU A 107 0.65 -33.15 34.92
N GLU A 108 0.34 -32.29 35.89
CA GLU A 108 0.01 -30.89 35.61
C GLU A 108 1.20 -30.10 35.02
N ALA A 109 2.44 -30.37 35.45
CA ALA A 109 3.63 -29.74 34.89
C ALA A 109 3.89 -30.12 33.42
N GLN A 110 3.48 -31.32 33.00
CA GLN A 110 3.64 -31.80 31.62
C GLN A 110 2.53 -31.33 30.67
N ILE A 111 1.36 -30.95 31.21
CA ILE A 111 0.21 -30.46 30.47
C ILE A 111 0.33 -28.95 30.18
N LEU A 112 1.07 -28.23 31.01
CA LEU A 112 1.40 -26.81 30.87
C LEU A 112 2.49 -26.57 29.83
#